data_AF-A0A2V8BWV8-F1
#
_entry.id   AF-A0A2V8BWV8-F1
#
_cell.length_a   1.000
_cell.length_b   1.000
_cell.length_c   1.000
_cell.angle_alpha   90.00
_cell.angle_beta   90.00
_cell.angle_gamma   90.00
#
_symmetry.space_group_name_H-M   'P 1'
#
loop_
_entity.id
_entity.type
_entity.pdbx_description
1 polymer ?
#
loop_
_entity_poly.entity_id
_entity_poly.type
_entity_poly.pdbx_seq_one_letter_code
_entity_poly.pdbx_strand_id
1 'polypeptide(L)'
;MAAIHEVKLLWNDPHDSPDAGKKVYDSMFPIVEAAYHARGGGPRLPARADLVKGGRADVRFSIDANGELYLYSKSDGIIRAVVEAIGF
;
A
#
# COMPACT_ATOMS: atom_id res chain seq x y z
N MET A 1 -26.78 -8.73 -6.87
CA MET A 1 -25.40 -8.81 -6.35
C MET A 1 -24.76 -7.44 -6.49
N ALA A 2 -23.91 -7.02 -5.56
CA ALA A 2 -23.16 -5.77 -5.69
C ALA A 2 -22.10 -5.90 -6.81
N ALA A 3 -21.85 -4.83 -7.55
CA ALA A 3 -20.78 -4.79 -8.53
C ALA A 3 -19.42 -4.73 -7.83
N ILE A 4 -18.46 -5.50 -8.32
CA ILE A 4 -17.06 -5.45 -7.87
C ILE A 4 -16.29 -4.67 -8.93
N HIS A 5 -15.61 -3.62 -8.50
CA HIS A 5 -14.76 -2.80 -9.36
C HIS A 5 -13.29 -3.01 -8.97
N GLU A 6 -12.44 -3.18 -9.97
CA GLU A 6 -11.00 -3.17 -9.78
C GLU A 6 -10.51 -1.74 -9.54
N VAL A 7 -9.58 -1.58 -8.60
CA VAL A 7 -8.94 -0.29 -8.30
C VAL A 7 -7.45 -0.43 -8.55
N LYS A 8 -6.90 0.52 -9.31
CA LYS A 8 -5.45 0.68 -9.51
C LYS A 8 -4.92 1.74 -8.55
N LEU A 9 -3.67 1.59 -8.13
CA LEU A 9 -3.03 2.44 -7.15
C LEU A 9 -1.89 3.20 -7.81
N LEU A 10 -1.95 4.53 -7.84
CA LEU A 10 -0.85 5.38 -8.28
C LEU A 10 -0.03 5.79 -7.06
N TRP A 11 1.25 5.43 -7.01
CA TRP A 11 2.11 5.69 -5.86
C TRP A 11 3.50 6.16 -6.29
N ASN A 12 4.02 7.18 -5.60
CA ASN A 12 5.42 7.60 -5.68
C ASN A 12 6.16 7.08 -4.45
N ASP A 13 7.18 6.25 -4.65
CA ASP A 13 7.96 5.70 -3.54
C ASP A 13 8.85 6.82 -2.97
N PRO A 14 8.72 7.24 -1.70
CA PRO A 14 9.59 8.26 -1.13
C PRO A 14 11.01 7.75 -0.84
N HIS A 15 11.28 6.46 -1.04
CA HIS A 15 12.53 5.79 -0.69
C HIS A 15 13.31 5.24 -1.89
N ASP A 16 12.85 5.48 -3.12
CA ASP A 16 13.63 5.10 -4.30
C ASP A 16 14.71 6.15 -4.62
N SER A 17 15.91 5.66 -4.98
CA SER A 17 17.04 6.50 -5.36
C SER A 17 17.86 5.79 -6.44
N PRO A 18 17.94 6.32 -7.67
CA PRO A 18 17.30 7.57 -8.12
C PRO A 18 15.76 7.49 -8.12
N ASP A 19 15.09 8.63 -7.94
CA ASP A 19 13.62 8.75 -7.98
C ASP A 19 13.10 8.20 -9.31
N ALA A 20 12.28 7.14 -9.25
CA ALA A 20 11.71 6.49 -10.42
C ALA A 20 10.30 7.03 -10.75
N GLY A 21 9.81 8.00 -10.00
CA GLY A 21 8.52 8.64 -10.17
C GLY A 21 7.33 7.75 -9.83
N LYS A 22 6.13 8.28 -10.13
CA LYS A 22 4.86 7.61 -9.86
C LYS A 22 4.71 6.34 -10.71
N LYS A 23 4.30 5.24 -10.07
CA LYS A 23 4.01 3.95 -10.70
C LYS A 23 2.59 3.49 -10.38
N VAL A 24 1.99 2.75 -11.31
CA VAL A 24 0.67 2.14 -11.14
C VAL A 24 0.84 0.70 -10.65
N TYR A 25 0.08 0.35 -9.61
CA TYR A 25 0.09 -0.98 -9.00
C TYR A 25 -1.32 -1.59 -9.00
N ASP A 26 -1.38 -2.89 -9.24
CA ASP A 26 -2.61 -3.69 -9.22
C ASP A 26 -3.02 -4.11 -7.80
N SER A 27 -2.12 -3.94 -6.83
CA SER A 27 -2.38 -4.31 -5.43
C SER A 27 -1.52 -3.48 -4.47
N MET A 28 -1.91 -3.45 -3.20
CA MET A 28 -1.14 -2.81 -2.14
C MET A 28 0.14 -3.57 -1.77
N PHE A 29 0.31 -4.82 -2.20
CA PHE A 29 1.42 -5.66 -1.73
C PHE A 29 2.81 -5.04 -2.00
N PRO A 30 3.13 -4.57 -3.23
CA PRO A 30 4.45 -3.98 -3.51
C PRO A 30 4.70 -2.70 -2.71
N ILE A 31 3.65 -1.89 -2.51
CA ILE A 31 3.73 -0.63 -1.75
C ILE A 31 4.02 -0.92 -0.26
N VAL A 32 3.35 -1.91 0.32
CA VAL A 32 3.54 -2.32 1.71
C VAL A 32 4.90 -2.97 1.90
N GLU A 33 5.36 -3.77 0.95
CA GLU A 33 6.69 -4.39 0.99
C GLU A 33 7.81 -3.35 0.95
N ALA A 34 7.76 -2.42 0.00
CA ALA A 34 8.72 -1.33 -0.11
C ALA A 34 8.78 -0.48 1.18
N ALA A 35 7.62 -0.07 1.71
CA ALA A 35 7.56 0.70 2.95
C ALA A 35 8.04 -0.10 4.18
N TYR A 36 7.78 -1.41 4.22
CA TYR A 36 8.27 -2.27 5.30
C TYR A 36 9.80 -2.36 5.29
N HIS A 37 10.41 -2.59 4.12
CA HIS A 37 11.87 -2.69 3.98
C HIS A 37 12.56 -1.36 4.22
N ALA A 38 12.02 -0.25 3.72
CA ALA A 38 12.56 1.09 3.96
C ALA A 38 12.65 1.46 5.45
N ARG A 39 11.80 0.83 6.28
CA ARG A 39 11.79 1.00 7.75
C ARG A 39 12.69 0.02 8.51
N GLY A 40 13.53 -0.75 7.82
CA GLY A 40 14.38 -1.77 8.43
C GLY A 40 13.65 -3.08 8.74
N GLY A 41 12.53 -3.35 8.07
CA GLY A 41 11.84 -4.63 8.12
C GLY A 41 12.71 -5.79 7.64
N GLY A 42 12.33 -7.01 8.02
CA GLY A 42 13.03 -8.24 7.59
C GLY A 42 12.86 -8.53 6.10
N PRO A 43 13.49 -9.62 5.60
CA PRO A 43 13.48 -9.95 4.17
C PRO A 43 12.10 -10.29 3.60
N ARG A 44 11.08 -10.51 4.45
CA ARG A 44 9.71 -10.86 4.07
C ARG A 44 8.72 -10.13 4.97
N LEU A 45 7.53 -9.85 4.46
CA LEU A 45 6.45 -9.29 5.25
C LEU A 45 6.05 -10.25 6.39
N PRO A 46 5.64 -9.72 7.56
CA PRO A 46 5.14 -10.54 8.66
C PRO A 46 3.86 -11.30 8.30
N ALA A 47 3.51 -12.27 9.16
CA ALA A 47 2.37 -13.21 9.05
C ALA A 47 2.55 -14.35 8.04
N ARG A 48 3.14 -15.46 8.51
CA ARG A 48 3.26 -16.76 7.81
C ARG A 48 3.70 -16.62 6.34
N ALA A 49 4.85 -15.96 6.13
CA ALA A 49 5.40 -15.69 4.81
C ALA A 49 5.71 -16.96 3.99
N ASP A 50 5.81 -18.11 4.65
CA ASP A 50 5.91 -19.46 4.10
C ASP A 50 4.61 -19.94 3.46
N LEU A 51 3.44 -19.49 3.94
CA LEU A 51 2.13 -19.89 3.40
C LEU A 51 1.56 -18.89 2.40
N VAL A 52 1.90 -17.61 2.53
CA VAL A 52 1.39 -16.56 1.65
C VAL A 52 2.58 -15.89 0.99
N LYS A 53 2.94 -16.31 -0.23
CA LYS A 53 3.89 -15.66 -1.18
C LYS A 53 4.73 -14.46 -0.65
N GLY A 54 5.55 -14.64 0.39
CA GLY A 54 6.40 -13.55 0.94
C GLY A 54 5.83 -12.72 2.11
N GLY A 55 4.62 -13.03 2.58
CA GLY A 55 3.91 -12.47 3.73
C GLY A 55 2.52 -11.95 3.34
N ARG A 56 1.89 -11.15 4.20
CA ARG A 56 0.60 -10.49 3.89
C ARG A 56 0.72 -8.98 3.84
N ALA A 57 -0.04 -8.35 2.95
CA ALA A 57 -0.30 -6.92 2.96
C ALA A 57 -1.77 -6.68 3.34
N ASP A 58 -2.07 -6.86 4.63
CA ASP A 58 -3.42 -6.63 5.15
C ASP A 58 -3.66 -5.11 5.25
N VAL A 59 -4.64 -4.60 4.50
CA VAL A 59 -4.99 -3.17 4.41
C VAL A 59 -6.44 -2.92 4.78
N ARG A 60 -6.72 -1.74 5.31
CA ARG A 60 -8.07 -1.32 5.69
C ARG A 60 -8.29 0.14 5.35
N PHE A 61 -9.48 0.44 4.83
CA PHE A 61 -9.96 1.80 4.64
C PHE A 61 -10.59 2.35 5.91
N SER A 62 -10.37 3.62 6.16
CA SER A 62 -11.02 4.40 7.22
C SER A 62 -11.35 5.78 6.69
N ILE A 63 -12.43 6.37 7.20
CA ILE A 63 -12.81 7.75 6.89
C ILE A 63 -12.73 8.54 8.20
N ASP A 64 -12.21 9.75 8.15
CA ASP A 64 -12.15 10.64 9.32
C ASP A 64 -13.44 11.45 9.51
N ALA A 65 -13.46 12.39 10.46
CA ALA A 65 -14.63 13.23 10.72
C ALA A 65 -14.92 14.26 9.61
N ASN A 66 -13.95 14.55 8.76
CA ASN A 66 -14.07 15.50 7.65
C ASN A 66 -14.44 14.81 6.32
N GLY A 67 -14.53 13.47 6.31
CA GLY A 67 -14.82 12.69 5.11
C GLY A 67 -13.58 12.31 4.29
N GLU A 68 -12.37 12.51 4.82
CA GLU A 68 -11.13 12.14 4.14
C GLU A 68 -10.88 10.63 4.23
N LEU A 69 -10.51 10.02 3.11
CA LEU A 69 -10.25 8.59 3.01
C LEU A 69 -8.78 8.28 3.34
N TYR A 70 -8.58 7.34 4.25
CA TYR A 70 -7.27 6.84 4.66
C TYR A 70 -7.17 5.34 4.48
N LEU A 71 -5.95 4.86 4.26
CA LEU A 71 -5.60 3.46 4.23
C LEU A 71 -4.54 3.17 5.28
N TYR A 72 -4.80 2.19 6.14
CA TYR A 72 -3.78 1.69 7.08
C TYR A 72 -3.42 0.25 6.77
N SER A 73 -2.13 -0.04 6.87
CA SER A 73 -1.55 -1.35 6.55
C SER A 73 -0.84 -1.90 7.77
N LYS A 74 -1.18 -3.14 8.11
CA LYS A 74 -0.69 -3.78 9.33
C LYS A 74 0.81 -4.08 9.25
N SER A 75 1.26 -4.54 8.08
CA SER A 75 2.57 -5.18 7.94
C SER A 75 3.73 -4.18 7.95
N ASP A 76 3.51 -2.98 7.43
CA ASP A 76 4.47 -1.87 7.47
C ASP A 76 4.13 -0.83 8.58
N GLY A 77 2.98 -0.95 9.25
CA GLY A 77 2.55 -0.05 10.32
C GLY A 77 2.25 1.39 9.87
N ILE A 78 1.87 1.60 8.61
CA ILE A 78 1.68 2.93 8.02
C ILE A 78 0.19 3.29 7.85
N ILE A 79 -0.12 4.58 8.05
CA ILE A 79 -1.37 5.24 7.63
C ILE A 79 -1.05 6.13 6.43
N ARG A 80 -1.86 6.05 5.36
CA ARG A 80 -1.71 6.81 4.11
C ARG A 80 -2.99 7.58 3.83
N ALA A 81 -2.87 8.85 3.47
CA ALA A 81 -3.96 9.60 2.88
C ALA A 81 -4.23 9.08 1.46
N VAL A 82 -5.49 8.85 1.12
CA VAL A 82 -5.91 8.60 -0.27
C VAL A 82 -6.30 9.94 -0.86
N VAL A 83 -5.47 10.42 -1.78
CA VAL A 83 -5.69 11.69 -2.48
C VAL A 83 -6.21 11.44 -3.89
N GLU A 84 -6.88 12.44 -4.46
CA GLU A 84 -7.34 12.38 -5.84
C GLU A 84 -6.17 12.14 -6.81
N ALA A 85 -6.33 11.18 -7.72
CA ALA A 85 -5.42 11.00 -8.84
C ALA A 85 -5.75 12.06 -9.91
N ILE A 86 -5.06 13.19 -9.86
CA ILE A 86 -5.21 14.23 -10.88
C ILE A 86 -4.53 13.73 -12.17
N GLY A 87 -5.34 13.33 -13.17
CA GLY A 87 -4.89 13.05 -14.54
C GLY A 87 -4.87 11.56 -14.92
N PHE A 88 -5.75 11.20 -15.87
CA PHE A 88 -5.62 10.05 -16.76
C PHE A 88 -5.46 10.57 -18.19
#